data_AF-A0A2H0BHS0-F1
#
_entry.id   AF-A0A2H0BHS0-F1
#
_cell.length_a   1.000
_cell.length_b   1.000
_cell.length_c   1.000
_cell.angle_alpha   90.00
_cell.angle_beta   90.00
_cell.angle_gamma   90.00
#
_symmetry.space_group_name_H-M   'P 1'
#
loop_
_entity.id
_entity.type
_entity.pdbx_description
1 polymer ?
#
loop_
_entity_poly.entity_id
_entity_poly.type
_entity_poly.pdbx_seq_one_letter_code
_entity_poly.pdbx_strand_id
1 'polypeptide(L)' 'MKRNELTALRTKKVEELQEEVGQKKAQLNKKGSRKLRREIAQILTLIREKEIIESEVKVK' A
#
# COMPACT_ATOMS: atom_id res chain seq x y z
N MET A 1 -13.12 -0.76 -1.99
CA MET A 1 -12.17 -0.39 -3.03
C MET A 1 -12.67 -0.99 -4.32
N LYS A 2 -12.76 -0.22 -5.41
CA LYS A 2 -13.09 -0.75 -6.75
C LYS A 2 -11.83 -1.39 -7.35
N ARG A 3 -11.99 -2.34 -8.28
CA ARG A 3 -10.87 -3.07 -8.92
C ARG A 3 -9.81 -2.14 -9.54
N ASN A 4 -10.24 -1.00 -10.06
CA ASN A 4 -9.39 0.00 -10.69
C ASN A 4 -8.43 0.70 -9.72
N GLU A 5 -8.85 0.89 -8.46
CA GLU A 5 -8.02 1.54 -7.43
C GLU A 5 -6.82 0.65 -7.08
N LEU A 6 -7.00 -0.68 -7.06
CA LEU A 6 -5.92 -1.62 -6.79
C LEU A 6 -4.90 -1.68 -7.95
N THR A 7 -5.36 -1.62 -9.20
CA THR A 7 -4.48 -1.60 -10.37
C THR A 7 -3.61 -0.35 -10.40
N ALA A 8 -4.16 0.81 -10.04
CA ALA A 8 -3.41 2.06 -9.93
C ALA A 8 -2.34 2.01 -8.82
N LEU A 9 -2.60 1.30 -7.71
CA LEU A 9 -1.61 1.10 -6.66
C LEU A 9 -0.47 0.17 -7.10
N ARG A 10 -0.75 -0.83 -7.95
CA ARG A 10 0.28 -1.76 -8.44
C ARG A 10 1.35 -1.08 -9.30
N THR A 11 1.02 0.00 -10.01
CA THR A 11 1.97 0.74 -10.86
C THR A 11 2.90 1.67 -10.08
N LYS A 12 2.55 2.04 -8.85
CA LYS A 12 3.34 2.96 -8.01
C LYS A 12 4.63 2.32 -7.49
N LYS A 13 5.67 3.11 -7.23
CA LYS A 13 6.89 2.64 -6.53
C LYS A 13 6.61 2.34 -5.06
N VAL A 14 7.48 1.56 -4.43
CA VAL A 14 7.37 1.24 -3.00
C VAL A 14 7.37 2.51 -2.13
N GLU A 15 8.21 3.49 -2.45
CA GLU A 15 8.29 4.78 -1.75
C GLU A 15 6.95 5.53 -1.79
N GLU A 16 6.32 5.62 -2.96
CA GLU A 16 5.02 6.27 -3.15
C GLU A 16 3.90 5.56 -2.37
N LEU A 17 3.97 4.22 -2.28
CA LEU A 17 3.03 3.42 -1.48
C LEU A 17 3.23 3.67 0.02
N GLN A 18 4.46 3.83 0.47
CA GLN A 18 4.78 4.16 1.87
C GLN A 18 4.25 5.56 2.25
N GLU A 19 4.41 6.55 1.37
CA GLU A 19 3.83 7.88 1.56
C GLU A 19 2.31 7.82 1.68
N GLU A 20 1.65 7.06 0.80
CA GLU A 20 0.20 6.90 0.82
C GLU A 20 -0.31 6.24 2.11
N VAL A 21 0.42 5.25 2.65
CA VAL A 21 0.15 4.69 3.97
C VAL A 21 0.25 5.75 5.06
N GLY A 22 1.29 6.60 5.01
CA GLY A 22 1.47 7.70 5.97
C GLY A 22 0.29 8.66 5.98
N GLN A 23 -0.15 9.10 4.80
CA GLN A 23 -1.30 9.99 4.65
C GLN A 23 -2.60 9.33 5.15
N LYS A 24 -2.86 8.08 4.77
CA LYS A 24 -4.07 7.35 5.20
C LYS A 24 -4.05 7.04 6.71
N LYS A 25 -2.90 6.76 7.31
CA LYS A 25 -2.75 6.62 8.78
C LYS A 25 -3.06 7.92 9.50
N ALA A 26 -2.55 9.06 9.01
CA ALA A 26 -2.87 10.36 9.57
C ALA A 26 -4.37 10.67 9.49
N GLN A 27 -5.03 10.33 8.37
CA GLN A 27 -6.48 10.44 8.24
C GLN A 27 -7.24 9.48 9.16
N LEU A 28 -6.74 8.24 9.32
CA LEU A 28 -7.34 7.23 10.19
C LEU A 28 -7.32 7.68 11.65
N ASN A 29 -6.21 8.24 12.12
CA ASN A 29 -6.09 8.75 13.49
C ASN A 29 -7.09 9.89 13.78
N LYS A 30 -7.44 10.69 12.77
CA LYS A 30 -8.39 11.81 12.91
C LYS A 30 -9.86 11.37 12.90
N LYS A 31 -10.23 10.37 12.09
CA LYS A 31 -11.65 10.05 11.81
C LYS A 31 -12.07 8.60 12.09
N GLY A 32 -11.15 7.72 12.46
CA GLY A 32 -11.45 6.34 12.87
C GLY A 32 -12.31 5.53 11.87
N SER A 33 -11.84 5.34 10.63
CA SER A 33 -12.62 4.66 9.58
C SER A 33 -12.20 3.21 9.31
N ARG A 34 -13.17 2.28 9.34
CA ARG A 34 -12.96 0.89 8.91
C ARG A 34 -12.54 0.78 7.44
N LYS A 35 -13.01 1.71 6.59
CA LYS A 35 -12.62 1.78 5.18
C LYS A 35 -11.12 2.09 5.09
N LEU A 36 -10.64 3.13 5.77
CA LEU A 36 -9.23 3.49 5.80
C LEU A 36 -8.33 2.36 6.32
N ARG A 37 -8.76 1.63 7.37
CA ARG A 37 -8.02 0.45 7.86
C ARG A 37 -7.83 -0.61 6.77
N ARG A 38 -8.88 -0.90 6.00
CA ARG A 38 -8.80 -1.87 4.89
C ARG A 38 -7.89 -1.38 3.76
N GLU A 39 -7.97 -0.09 3.41
CA GLU A 39 -7.12 0.49 2.37
C GLU A 39 -5.65 0.46 2.77
N ILE A 40 -5.32 0.81 4.02
CA ILE A 40 -3.96 0.74 4.54
C ILE A 40 -3.43 -0.70 4.49
N ALA A 41 -4.23 -1.68 4.94
CA ALA A 41 -3.83 -3.09 4.90
C ALA A 41 -3.50 -3.55 3.47
N GLN A 42 -4.32 -3.16 2.49
CA GLN A 42 -4.11 -3.51 1.09
C GLN A 42 -2.81 -2.92 0.53
N ILE A 43 -2.50 -1.66 0.86
CA ILE A 43 -1.25 -1.02 0.41
C ILE A 43 -0.04 -1.69 1.08
N LEU A 44 -0.12 -2.03 2.36
CA LEU A 44 0.95 -2.75 3.06
C LEU A 44 1.20 -4.14 2.45
N THR A 45 0.15 -4.85 2.05
CA THR A 45 0.29 -6.12 1.31
C THR A 45 1.04 -5.91 0.00
N LEU A 46 0.68 -4.90 -0.79
CA LEU A 46 1.37 -4.59 -2.06
C LEU A 46 2.84 -4.22 -1.86
N ILE A 47 3.16 -3.44 -0.82
CA ILE A 47 4.54 -3.11 -0.48
C ILE A 47 5.32 -4.41 -0.21
N ARG A 48 4.76 -5.30 0.61
CA ARG A 48 5.42 -6.55 0.96
C ARG A 48 5.62 -7.47 -0.24
N GLU A 49 4.62 -7.58 -1.12
CA GLU A 49 4.74 -8.33 -2.38
C GLU A 49 5.91 -7.81 -3.22
N LYS A 50 6.06 -6.49 -3.34
CA LYS A 50 7.16 -5.87 -4.09
C LYS A 50 8.52 -6.11 -3.44
N GLU A 51 8.64 -5.96 -2.12
CA GLU A 51 9.88 -6.25 -1.39
C GLU A 51 10.35 -7.69 -1.58
N ILE A 52 9.42 -8.65 -1.59
CA ILE A 52 9.72 -10.07 -1.84
C ILE A 52 10.28 -10.23 -3.26
N ILE A 53 9.62 -9.68 -4.27
CA ILE A 53 10.08 -9.75 -5.67
C ILE A 53 11.46 -9.11 -5.84
N GLU A 54 11.68 -7.91 -5.29
CA GLU A 54 12.98 -7.24 -5.34
C GLU A 54 14.08 -8.07 -4.67
N SER A 55 13.75 -8.72 -3.54
CA SER A 55 14.67 -9.62 -2.84
C SER A 55 14.98 -10.87 -3.67
N GLU A 56 13.98 -11.47 -4.31
CA GLU A 56 14.15 -12.64 -5.18
C GLU A 56 14.98 -12.32 -6.42
N VAL A 57 14.84 -11.13 -7.00
CA VAL A 57 15.66 -10.66 -8.13
C VAL A 57 17.10 -10.39 -7.70
N LYS A 58 17.32 -9.88 -6.48
CA LYS A 58 18.67 -9.58 -5.96
C LYS A 58 19.49 -10.83 -5.63
N VAL A 59 18.83 -11.94 -5.34
CA VAL A 59 19.48 -13.22 -4.98
C VAL A 59 19.83 -14.08 -6.21
N LYS A 60 19.21 -13.81 -7.37
CA LYS A 60 19.49 -14.49 -8.65
C LYS A 60 20.55 -13.74 -9.46
#